data_AF-A0A529SIH2-F1
#
_entry.id   AF-A0A529SIH2-F1
#
_cell.length_a   1.000
_cell.length_b   1.000
_cell.length_c   1.000
_cell.angle_alpha   90.00
_cell.angle_beta   90.00
_cell.angle_gamma   90.00
#
_symmetry.space_group_name_H-M   'P 1'
#
loop_
_entity.id
_entity.type
_entity.pdbx_description
1 polymer ?
#
loop_
_entity_poly.entity_id
_entity_poly.type
_entity_poly.pdbx_seq_one_letter_code
_entity_poly.pdbx_strand_id
1 'polypeptide(L)' 'MHLAVSLNIAAEGKDILDLGQISAFVRQAEAAGVDMVIISDVAQRPSTSPFEATTLLAALATVTERIG' A
#
# COMPACT_ATOMS: atom_id res chain seq x y z
N MET A 1 8.48 4.80 -19.68
CA MET A 1 7.08 5.00 -19.27
C MET A 1 7.02 4.53 -17.82
N HIS A 2 6.48 5.34 -16.90
CA HIS A 2 6.36 4.95 -15.49
C HIS A 2 5.01 4.29 -15.22
N LEU A 3 4.99 3.21 -14.45
CA LEU A 3 3.81 2.47 -14.00
C LEU A 3 3.67 2.61 -12.48
N ALA A 4 2.52 3.08 -12.03
CA ALA A 4 2.19 3.17 -10.61
C ALA A 4 0.92 2.38 -10.29
N VAL A 5 0.85 1.81 -9.10
CA VAL A 5 -0.34 1.12 -8.60
C VAL A 5 -0.88 1.85 -7.37
N SER A 6 -2.19 2.09 -7.32
CA SER A 6 -2.84 2.66 -6.14
C SER A 6 -3.43 1.54 -5.28
N LEU A 7 -3.03 1.51 -4.01
CA LEU A 7 -3.60 0.64 -2.99
C LEU A 7 -4.52 1.47 -2.10
N ASN A 8 -5.83 1.25 -2.23
CA ASN A 8 -6.83 1.90 -1.38
C ASN A 8 -7.04 1.10 -0.09
N ILE A 9 -6.52 1.59 1.03
CA ILE A 9 -6.60 0.94 2.34
C ILE A 9 -7.94 1.20 3.06
N ALA A 10 -8.71 2.18 2.59
CA ALA A 10 -10.01 2.57 3.15
C ALA A 10 -11.19 2.10 2.29
N ALA A 11 -10.99 1.08 1.45
CA ALA A 11 -12.03 0.57 0.56
C ALA A 11 -13.15 -0.12 1.35
N GLU A 12 -14.36 0.45 1.31
CA GLU A 12 -15.55 -0.14 1.94
C GLU A 12 -16.02 -1.40 1.18
N GLY A 13 -16.52 -2.40 1.93
CA GLY A 13 -17.05 -3.64 1.34
C GLY A 13 -15.98 -4.57 0.75
N LYS A 14 -14.72 -4.40 1.15
CA LYS A 14 -13.59 -5.26 0.79
C LYS A 14 -13.01 -5.93 2.02
N ASP A 15 -12.38 -7.08 1.81
CA ASP A 15 -11.63 -7.77 2.86
C ASP A 15 -10.45 -6.91 3.32
N ILE A 16 -10.27 -6.83 4.64
CA ILE A 16 -9.16 -6.10 5.24
C ILE A 16 -7.89 -6.94 5.06
N LEU A 17 -6.91 -6.37 4.36
CA LEU A 17 -5.61 -7.00 4.18
C LEU A 17 -4.74 -6.78 5.43
N ASP A 18 -4.02 -7.82 5.86
CA ASP A 18 -3.01 -7.68 6.90
C ASP A 18 -1.68 -7.12 6.34
N LEU A 19 -0.78 -6.72 7.24
CA LEU A 19 0.52 -6.14 6.85
C LEU A 19 1.36 -7.10 6.01
N GLY A 20 1.28 -8.40 6.25
CA GLY A 20 2.03 -9.42 5.49
C GLY A 20 1.54 -9.53 4.05
N GLN A 21 0.22 -9.52 3.85
CA GLN A 21 -0.41 -9.53 2.54
C GLN A 21 -0.06 -8.27 1.73
N ILE A 22 -0.13 -7.09 2.37
CA ILE A 22 0.25 -5.83 1.74
C ILE A 22 1.75 -5.84 1.39
N SER A 23 2.60 -6.28 2.31
CA SER A 23 4.05 -6.35 2.08
C SER A 23 4.41 -7.30 0.93
N ALA A 24 3.74 -8.46 0.86
CA ALA A 24 3.92 -9.41 -0.23
C ALA A 24 3.48 -8.81 -1.58
N PHE A 25 2.37 -8.08 -1.61
CA PHE A 25 1.89 -7.39 -2.81
C PHE A 25 2.90 -6.34 -3.30
N VAL A 26 3.39 -5.47 -2.42
CA VAL A 26 4.35 -4.42 -2.80
C VAL A 26 5.67 -5.02 -3.30
N ARG A 27 6.17 -6.09 -2.67
CA ARG A 27 7.34 -6.82 -3.16
C ARG A 27 7.12 -7.45 -4.53
N GLN A 28 5.91 -7.97 -4.80
CA GLN A 28 5.57 -8.49 -6.13
C GLN A 28 5.50 -7.36 -7.17
N ALA A 29 4.94 -6.21 -6.81
CA ALA A 29 4.91 -5.03 -7.67
C ALA A 29 6.33 -4.54 -8.01
N GLU A 30 7.22 -4.47 -7.01
CA GLU A 30 8.62 -4.13 -7.20
C GLU A 30 9.34 -5.14 -8.11
N ALA A 31 9.13 -6.44 -7.89
CA ALA A 31 9.70 -7.50 -8.73
C ALA A 31 9.18 -7.45 -10.19
N ALA A 32 7.96 -6.96 -10.39
CA ALA A 32 7.35 -6.75 -11.70
C ALA A 32 7.81 -5.45 -12.38
N GLY A 33 8.66 -4.64 -11.73
CA GLY A 33 9.16 -3.38 -12.29
C GLY A 33 8.16 -2.23 -12.22
N VAL A 34 7.19 -2.28 -11.30
CA VAL A 34 6.34 -1.13 -10.98
C VAL A 34 7.22 -0.05 -10.34
N ASP A 35 7.08 1.19 -10.80
CA ASP A 35 7.90 2.31 -10.33
C ASP A 35 7.45 2.83 -8.97
N MET A 36 6.14 2.74 -8.65
CA MET A 36 5.58 3.34 -7.43
C MET A 36 4.31 2.65 -6.93
N VAL A 37 4.14 2.55 -5.61
CA VAL A 37 2.86 2.21 -4.95
C VAL A 37 2.32 3.42 -4.19
N ILE A 38 1.13 3.87 -4.57
CA ILE A 38 0.44 4.99 -3.94
C ILE A 38 -0.56 4.45 -2.92
N ILE A 39 -0.38 4.78 -1.64
CA ILE A 39 -1.34 4.46 -0.59
C ILE A 39 -2.45 5.52 -0.60
N SER A 40 -3.69 5.08 -0.78
CA SER A 40 -4.88 5.93 -0.75
C SER A 40 -5.72 5.64 0.50
N ASP A 41 -6.05 6.69 1.23
CA ASP A 41 -6.81 6.65 2.48
C ASP A 41 -7.92 7.71 2.47
N VAL A 42 -8.82 7.68 3.46
CA VAL A 42 -9.92 8.65 3.63
C VAL A 42 -9.61 9.67 4.73
N ALA A 43 -9.81 10.95 4.42
CA ALA A 43 -9.60 12.05 5.38
C ALA A 43 -10.89 12.57 6.03
N GLN A 44 -12.05 12.35 5.40
CA GLN A 44 -13.32 12.99 5.78
C GLN A 44 -14.13 12.19 6.80
N ARG A 45 -13.74 10.93 7.05
CA ARG A 45 -14.40 10.00 7.96
C ARG A 45 -13.34 9.09 8.60
N PRO A 46 -13.65 8.42 9.72
CA PRO A 46 -12.78 7.39 10.25
C PRO A 46 -12.49 6.33 9.19
N SER A 47 -11.21 6.06 8.95
CA SER A 47 -10.79 5.02 8.01
C SER A 47 -11.21 3.64 8.54
N THR A 48 -11.64 2.77 7.63
CA THR A 48 -11.87 1.34 7.94
C THR A 48 -10.56 0.54 7.95
N SER A 49 -9.46 1.16 7.49
CA SER A 49 -8.12 0.57 7.54
C SER A 49 -7.69 0.37 9.01
N PRO A 50 -7.09 -0.78 9.35
CA PRO A 50 -6.43 -0.97 10.64
C PRO A 50 -5.08 -0.24 10.73
N PHE A 51 -4.59 0.34 9.63
CA PHE A 51 -3.31 1.03 9.54
C PHE A 51 -3.48 2.51 9.21
N GLU A 52 -2.64 3.35 9.84
CA GLU A 52 -2.43 4.73 9.43
C GLU A 52 -1.49 4.76 8.21
N ALA A 53 -1.83 5.56 7.20
CA ALA A 53 -1.18 5.52 5.89
C ALA A 53 0.34 5.78 5.93
N THR A 54 0.79 6.74 6.73
CA THR A 54 2.22 7.10 6.84
C THR A 54 3.03 6.00 7.53
N THR A 55 2.45 5.40 8.57
CA THR A 55 3.06 4.30 9.32
C THR A 55 3.14 3.04 8.45
N LEU A 56 2.09 2.76 7.68
CA LEU A 56 2.10 1.67 6.71
C LEU A 56 3.19 1.89 5.66
N LEU A 57 3.30 3.11 5.12
CA LEU A 57 4.34 3.47 4.15
C LEU A 57 5.75 3.24 4.74
N ALA A 58 5.99 3.68 5.97
CA ALA A 58 7.26 3.43 6.65
C ALA A 58 7.56 1.93 6.80
N ALA A 59 6.56 1.12 7.17
CA ALA A 59 6.71 -0.32 7.28
C ALA A 59 7.05 -0.97 5.92
N LEU A 60 6.37 -0.55 4.84
CA LEU A 60 6.62 -1.05 3.50
C LEU A 60 8.02 -0.67 3.00
N ALA A 61 8.47 0.54 3.28
CA ALA A 61 9.82 1.00 2.94
C ALA A 61 10.93 0.15 3.61
N THR A 62 10.65 -0.54 4.72
CA THR A 62 11.63 -1.46 5.34
C THR A 62 11.79 -2.79 4.62
N VAL A 63 10.85 -3.14 3.73
CA VAL A 63 10.81 -4.45 3.05
C VAL A 63 10.95 -4.35 1.52
N THR A 64 11.23 -3.16 1.02
CA THR A 64 11.47 -2.84 -0.40
C THR A 64 12.81 -2.13 -0.57
N GLU A 65 13.37 -2.15 -1.78
CA GLU A 65 14.70 -1.57 -2.04
C GLU A 65 14.70 -0.42 -3.05
N ARG A 66 13.74 -0.40 -3.99
CA ARG A 66 13.78 0.41 -5.21
C ARG A 66 12.44 1.04 -5.57
N ILE A 67 11.32 0.39 -5.27
CA ILE A 67 9.99 0.93 -5.58
C ILE A 67 9.71 2.21 -4.79
N GLY A 68 9.10 3.20 -5.45
CA GLY A 68 8.71 4.48 -4.87
C GLY A 68 7.36 4.46 -4.17
#